data_AF-A0A7C3FLN1-F1
#
_entry.id   AF-A0A7C3FLN1-F1
#
_cell.length_a   1.000
_cell.length_b   1.000
_cell.length_c   1.000
_cell.angle_alpha   90.00
_cell.angle_beta   90.00
_cell.angle_gamma   90.00
#
_symmetry.space_group_name_H-M   'P 1'
#
loop_
_entity.id
_entity.type
_entity.pdbx_description
1 polymer ?
#
loop_
_entity_poly.entity_id
_entity_poly.type
_entity_poly.pdbx_seq_one_letter_code
_entity_poly.pdbx_strand_id
1 'polypeptide(L)' 'MSRQPGFVPIPFHIVGKIMIAMGGIGSVIVLISTIGGWFEVPLIVTIFSIVVILIGLYLIFIVPRESLD' A
#
# COMPACT_ATOMS: atom_id res chain seq x y z
N MET A 1 -10.14 -33.89 4.00
CA MET A 1 -9.39 -32.77 4.62
C MET A 1 -10.41 -31.85 5.25
N SER A 2 -10.44 -31.80 6.58
CA SER A 2 -11.32 -30.95 7.37
C SER A 2 -10.94 -29.48 7.16
N ARG A 3 -11.87 -28.65 6.67
CA ARG A 3 -11.70 -27.20 6.63
C ARG A 3 -11.63 -26.71 8.09
N GLN A 4 -10.50 -26.16 8.52
CA GLN A 4 -10.37 -25.52 9.83
C GLN A 4 -11.38 -24.36 9.91
N PRO A 5 -12.35 -24.39 10.83
CA PRO A 5 -13.24 -23.27 11.03
C PRO A 5 -12.48 -22.17 11.78
N GLY A 6 -12.21 -21.05 11.11
CA GLY A 6 -11.63 -19.87 11.75
C GLY A 6 -10.76 -18.97 10.87
N PHE A 7 -10.28 -19.44 9.71
CA PHE A 7 -9.50 -18.61 8.79
C PHE A 7 -10.43 -17.94 7.78
N VAL A 8 -10.75 -16.66 8.02
CA VAL A 8 -11.35 -15.81 6.98
C VAL A 8 -10.22 -15.44 6.02
N PRO A 9 -10.29 -15.81 4.72
CA PRO A 9 -9.25 -15.44 3.78
C PRO A 9 -9.19 -13.91 3.69
N ILE A 10 -8.07 -13.32 4.10
CA ILE A 10 -7.85 -11.88 3.99
C ILE A 10 -7.44 -11.61 2.53
N PRO A 11 -8.17 -10.75 1.79
CA PRO A 11 -7.81 -10.45 0.41
C PRO A 11 -6.60 -9.50 0.38
N PHE A 12 -5.39 -10.05 0.58
CA PHE A 12 -4.13 -9.29 0.65
C PHE A 12 -3.87 -8.41 -0.57
N HIS A 13 -4.36 -8.82 -1.74
CA HIS A 13 -4.27 -8.02 -2.96
C HIS A 13 -5.11 -6.73 -2.89
N ILE A 14 -6.29 -6.78 -2.25
CA ILE A 14 -7.13 -5.60 -2.07
C ILE A 14 -6.44 -4.65 -1.09
N VAL A 15 -5.90 -5.19 0.01
CA VAL A 15 -5.12 -4.42 0.98
C VAL A 15 -3.90 -3.77 0.30
N GLY A 16 -3.17 -4.52 -0.53
CA GLY A 16 -2.02 -4.00 -1.28
C GLY A 16 -2.39 -2.87 -2.23
N LYS A 17 -3.52 -2.97 -2.94
CA LYS A 17 -4.02 -1.89 -3.81
C LYS A 17 -4.35 -0.63 -3.02
N ILE A 18 -5.00 -0.77 -1.87
CA ILE A 18 -5.32 0.36 -0.99
C ILE A 18 -4.05 1.03 -0.48
N MET A 19 -3.05 0.23 -0.08
CA MET A 19 -1.74 0.74 0.34
C MET A 19 -1.06 1.53 -0.78
N ILE A 20 -0.98 0.98 -2.00
CA ILE A 20 -0.41 1.71 -3.14
C ILE A 20 -1.17 3.01 -3.40
N ALA A 21 -2.50 3.00 -3.34
CA ALA A 21 -3.30 4.21 -3.52
C ALA A 21 -2.97 5.26 -2.46
N MET A 22 -2.90 4.88 -1.18
CA MET A 22 -2.55 5.77 -0.08
C MET A 22 -1.14 6.37 -0.23
N GLY A 23 -0.14 5.53 -0.49
CA GLY A 23 1.23 6.00 -0.68
C GLY A 23 1.39 6.82 -1.98
N GLY A 24 0.60 6.52 -3.02
CA GLY A 24 0.51 7.31 -4.24
C GLY A 24 -0.02 8.72 -3.98
N ILE A 25 -1.09 8.86 -3.19
CA ILE A 25 -1.62 10.17 -2.78
C ILE A 25 -0.55 10.97 -2.04
N GLY A 26 0.13 10.37 -1.06
CA GLY A 26 1.20 11.04 -0.33
C GLY A 26 2.37 11.46 -1.24
N SER A 27 2.71 10.62 -2.22
CA SER A 27 3.75 10.95 -3.23
C SER A 27 3.34 12.11 -4.14
N VAL A 28 2.06 12.19 -4.53
CA VAL A 28 1.52 13.32 -5.30
C VAL A 28 1.60 14.61 -4.49
N ILE A 29 1.28 14.57 -3.19
CA ILE A 29 1.38 15.74 -2.31
C ILE A 29 2.83 16.22 -2.21
N VAL A 30 3.78 15.30 -2.03
CA VAL A 30 5.23 15.62 -2.02
C VAL A 30 5.65 16.25 -3.35
N LEU A 31 5.17 15.71 -4.48
CA LEU A 31 5.49 16.24 -5.80
C LEU A 31 4.95 17.67 -5.99
N ILE A 32 3.69 17.91 -5.60
CA ILE A 32 3.06 19.25 -5.66
C ILE A 32 3.82 20.23 -4.76
N SER A 33 4.21 19.82 -3.56
CA SER A 33 5.03 20.64 -2.65
C SER A 33 6.39 20.99 -3.26
N THR A 34 7.05 20.01 -3.89
CA THR A 34 8.38 20.20 -4.51
C THR A 34 8.31 21.14 -5.72
N ILE A 35 7.25 21.05 -6.53
CA ILE A 35 7.07 21.88 -7.72
C ILE A 35 6.55 23.28 -7.36
N GLY A 36 5.58 23.35 -6.46
CA GLY A 36 4.91 24.59 -6.08
C GLY A 36 5.72 25.44 -5.11
N GLY A 37 6.48 24.83 -4.20
CA GLY A 37 7.22 25.54 -3.15
C GLY A 37 6.33 26.26 -2.13
N TRP A 38 5.02 26.00 -2.13
CA TRP A 38 4.04 26.72 -1.30
C TRP A 38 4.03 26.27 0.16
N PHE A 39 4.47 25.04 0.42
CA PHE A 39 4.57 24.46 1.77
C PHE A 39 5.62 23.35 1.77
N GLU A 40 6.30 23.17 2.89
CA GLU A 40 7.25 22.07 3.08
C GLU A 40 6.51 20.82 3.57
N VAL A 41 6.74 19.69 2.90
CA VAL A 41 6.25 18.39 3.36
C VAL A 41 7.29 17.77 4.29
N PRO A 42 6.93 17.40 5.53
CA PRO A 42 7.85 16.75 6.44
C PRO A 42 8.43 15.46 5.84
N LEU A 43 9.73 15.24 6.01
CA LEU A 43 10.43 14.05 5.50
C LEU A 43 9.74 12.73 5.88
N ILE A 44 9.14 12.68 7.08
CA ILE A 44 8.40 11.51 7.57
C ILE A 44 7.23 11.12 6.67
N VAL A 45 6.55 12.08 6.05
CA VAL A 45 5.43 11.84 5.13
C VAL A 45 5.94 11.21 3.82
N THR A 46 7.08 11.68 3.32
CA THR A 46 7.74 11.11 2.14
C THR A 46 8.18 9.67 2.40
N ILE A 47 8.87 9.43 3.52
CA ILE A 47 9.31 8.09 3.91
C ILE A 47 8.11 7.16 4.09
N PHE A 48 7.08 7.60 4.82
CA PHE A 48 5.87 6.82 5.02
C PHE A 48 5.21 6.43 3.70
N SER A 49 5.09 7.38 2.76
CA SER A 49 4.50 7.15 1.45
C SER A 49 5.26 6.07 0.65
N ILE A 50 6.60 6.14 0.66
CA ILE A 50 7.47 5.14 0.00
C ILE A 50 7.29 3.77 0.65
N VAL A 51 7.36 3.70 1.99
CA VAL A 51 7.21 2.43 2.72
C VAL A 51 5.87 1.78 2.44
N VAL A 52 4.78 2.56 2.45
CA VAL A 52 3.44 2.04 2.17
C VAL A 52 3.32 1.54 0.73
N ILE A 53 3.92 2.21 -0.25
CA ILE A 53 3.98 1.72 -1.63
C ILE A 53 4.74 0.39 -1.69
N LEU A 54 5.89 0.28 -1.05
CA LEU A 54 6.70 -0.95 -1.05
C LEU A 54 5.95 -2.13 -0.42
N ILE A 55 5.27 -1.91 0.70
CA ILE A 55 4.42 -2.93 1.34
C ILE A 55 3.27 -3.30 0.40
N GLY A 56 2.61 -2.32 -0.22
CA GLY A 56 1.52 -2.58 -1.15
C GLY A 56 1.96 -3.39 -2.37
N LEU A 57 3.13 -3.09 -2.93
CA LEU A 57 3.75 -3.86 -4.02
C LEU A 57 4.08 -5.29 -3.56
N TYR A 58 4.67 -5.45 -2.38
CA TYR A 58 4.95 -6.77 -1.80
C TYR A 58 3.66 -7.62 -1.69
N LEU A 59 2.58 -7.04 -1.18
CA LEU A 59 1.29 -7.73 -1.03
C LEU A 59 0.64 -8.11 -2.37
N ILE A 60 0.93 -7.40 -3.45
CA ILE A 60 0.37 -7.68 -4.79
C ILE A 60 1.22 -8.72 -5.54
N PHE A 61 2.55 -8.63 -5.45
CA PHE A 61 3.46 -9.42 -6.28
C PHE A 61 3.99 -10.68 -5.60
N ILE A 62 4.14 -10.66 -4.27
CA ILE A 62 4.79 -11.75 -3.53
C ILE A 62 3.77 -12.62 -2.81
N VAL A 63 2.73 -12.02 -2.21
CA VAL A 63 1.69 -12.81 -1.53
C VAL A 63 0.86 -13.56 -2.57
N PRO A 64 0.79 -14.90 -2.52
CA PRO A 64 -0.02 -15.66 -3.44
C PRO A 64 -1.48 -15.23 -3.37
N ARG A 65 -2.16 -15.18 -4.53
CA ARG A 65 -3.62 -15.18 -4.51
C ARG A 65 -4.01 -16.54 -3.97
N GLU A 66 -4.51 -16.60 -2.74
CA GLU A 66 -5.22 -17.79 -2.28
C GLU A 66 -6.28 -18.08 -3.34
N SER A 67 -6.05 -19.17 -4.08
CA SER A 67 -6.94 -19.66 -5.12
C SER A 67 -8.24 -20.06 -4.43
N LEU A 68 -9.19 -19.14 -4.42
CA LEU A 68 -10.61 -19.47 -4.29
C LEU A 68 -11.03 -20.15 -5.61
N ASP A 69 -10.54 -21.36 -5.84
CA ASP A 69 -11.18 -22.34 -6.70
C ASP A 69 -12.19 -23.15 -5.87
#